data_AF-A0A3M7CZ84-F1
#
_entry.id   AF-A0A3M7CZ84-F1
#
_cell.length_a   1.000
_cell.length_b   1.000
_cell.length_c   1.000
_cell.angle_alpha   90.00
_cell.angle_beta   90.00
_cell.angle_gamma   90.00
#
_symmetry.space_group_name_H-M   'P 1'
#
loop_
_entity.id
_entity.type
_entity.pdbx_description
1 polymer ?
#
loop_
_entity_poly.entity_id
_entity_poly.type
_entity_poly.pdbx_seq_one_letter_code
_entity_poly.pdbx_strand_id
1 'polypeptide(L)'
;MHNSPILDGSSTSMSGDGAFVPNRGDVVLGGFGLPEILLPAGPGDGCVTSGPFVNMTVNLGPAQLTAPGNTTIVNPEGVLAYNPRCLKRSLTDEINRAFANASAILDLLTTPDNVYDFQMQMQGVPGSGNIGVHGGGHYAMGGDPGRDVFVSPGDPLFYLHHSNIDRMWWMWQMQDTATRAQGETSVAGTNTFFNQPPSANTTVEDYVQYGYAAGPPRQIKELLKTTEGPFCYTYA
;
A
#
# COMPACT_ATOMS: atom_id res chain seq x y z
N MET A 1 3.05 -0.17 17.23
CA MET A 1 2.43 0.86 16.37
C MET A 1 1.66 1.87 17.21
N HIS A 2 0.97 1.47 18.28
CA HIS A 2 0.21 2.38 19.16
C HIS A 2 1.02 3.52 19.79
N ASN A 3 2.35 3.38 19.94
CA ASN A 3 3.24 4.44 20.43
C ASN A 3 3.78 5.35 19.30
N SER A 4 3.38 5.12 18.05
CA SER A 4 3.78 5.97 16.93
C SER A 4 3.01 7.29 17.01
N PRO A 5 3.65 8.47 16.88
CA PRO A 5 2.95 9.75 16.85
C PRO A 5 1.96 9.87 15.68
N ILE A 6 2.12 9.03 14.65
CA ILE A 6 1.22 8.95 13.50
C ILE A 6 -0.09 8.22 13.87
N LEU A 7 -0.07 7.36 14.90
CA LEU A 7 -1.13 6.37 15.19
C LEU A 7 -1.58 6.35 16.65
N ASP A 8 -1.11 7.27 17.49
CA ASP A 8 -1.40 7.30 18.93
C ASP A 8 -2.83 7.79 19.27
N GLY A 9 -3.60 8.22 18.26
CA GLY A 9 -4.97 8.73 18.45
C GLY A 9 -5.04 10.14 19.05
N SER A 10 -3.90 10.83 19.21
CA SER A 10 -3.85 12.23 19.60
C SER A 10 -4.43 13.15 18.52
N SER A 11 -4.59 14.43 18.85
CA SER A 11 -5.04 15.47 17.89
C SER A 11 -4.05 15.75 16.76
N THR A 12 -2.83 15.19 16.82
CA THR A 12 -1.78 15.33 15.80
C THR A 12 -1.49 14.02 15.05
N SER A 13 -2.22 12.96 15.36
CA SER A 13 -2.12 11.68 14.67
C SER A 13 -2.96 11.67 13.39
N MET A 14 -2.79 10.63 12.56
CA MET A 14 -3.75 10.27 11.52
C MET A 14 -4.90 9.46 12.11
N SER A 15 -5.38 9.83 13.31
CA SER A 15 -6.22 9.01 14.16
C SER A 15 -5.56 7.71 14.66
N GLY A 16 -6.18 7.09 15.65
CA GLY A 16 -5.65 5.90 16.33
C GLY A 16 -6.23 4.58 15.83
N ASP A 17 -6.26 3.62 16.74
CA ASP A 17 -6.83 2.29 16.52
C ASP A 17 -8.37 2.32 16.50
N GLY A 18 -8.94 1.28 15.91
CA GLY A 18 -10.37 1.02 15.92
C GLY A 18 -10.85 0.49 17.28
N ALA A 19 -12.17 0.57 17.51
CA ALA A 19 -12.76 -0.03 18.69
C ALA A 19 -12.46 -1.54 18.72
N PHE A 20 -12.18 -2.05 19.92
CA PHE A 20 -11.80 -3.45 20.13
C PHE A 20 -12.91 -4.42 19.69
N VAL A 21 -12.55 -5.44 18.91
CA VAL A 21 -13.46 -6.52 18.50
C VAL A 21 -12.85 -7.87 18.91
N PRO A 22 -13.43 -8.58 19.90
CA PRO A 22 -12.88 -9.83 20.42
C PRO A 22 -13.09 -11.02 19.47
N ASN A 23 -12.33 -12.08 19.69
CA ASN A 23 -12.54 -13.42 19.11
C ASN A 23 -12.59 -13.46 17.57
N ARG A 24 -11.68 -12.72 16.92
CA ARG A 24 -11.53 -12.71 15.46
C ARG A 24 -10.52 -13.78 15.02
N GLY A 25 -10.83 -14.47 13.91
CA GLY A 25 -9.88 -15.37 13.26
C GLY A 25 -8.83 -14.60 12.46
N ASP A 26 -7.87 -15.29 11.88
CA ASP A 26 -6.83 -14.65 11.07
C ASP A 26 -7.40 -14.02 9.79
N VAL A 27 -6.66 -13.03 9.29
CA VAL A 27 -6.80 -12.49 7.94
C VAL A 27 -6.01 -13.40 7.01
N VAL A 28 -6.66 -13.92 5.98
CA VAL A 28 -6.06 -14.88 5.06
C VAL A 28 -5.80 -14.19 3.73
N LEU A 29 -4.53 -14.02 3.38
CA LEU A 29 -4.15 -13.53 2.05
C LEU A 29 -3.84 -14.74 1.17
N GLY A 30 -4.56 -14.86 0.07
CA GLY A 30 -4.41 -15.98 -0.85
C GLY A 30 -4.91 -15.63 -2.25
N GLY A 31 -4.79 -16.59 -3.16
CA GLY A 31 -5.19 -16.45 -4.55
C GLY A 31 -4.20 -17.11 -5.51
N PHE A 32 -4.60 -17.21 -6.77
CA PHE A 32 -3.74 -17.67 -7.88
C PHE A 32 -3.10 -19.07 -7.68
N GLY A 33 -3.67 -19.91 -6.80
CA GLY A 33 -3.12 -21.24 -6.49
C GLY A 33 -1.83 -21.23 -5.66
N LEU A 34 -1.50 -20.09 -5.04
CA LEU A 34 -0.31 -19.92 -4.20
C LEU A 34 -0.62 -20.24 -2.72
N PRO A 35 0.41 -20.59 -1.91
CA PRO A 35 0.24 -20.76 -0.48
C PRO A 35 -0.37 -19.53 0.20
N GLU A 36 -1.31 -19.76 1.11
CA GLU A 36 -1.93 -18.70 1.89
C GLU A 36 -0.96 -18.10 2.91
N ILE A 37 -1.09 -16.80 3.17
CA ILE A 37 -0.39 -16.07 4.22
C ILE A 37 -1.41 -15.72 5.30
N LEU A 38 -1.20 -16.25 6.50
CA LEU A 38 -2.04 -15.98 7.66
C LEU A 38 -1.48 -14.77 8.40
N LEU A 39 -2.32 -13.75 8.56
CA LEU A 39 -2.00 -12.53 9.28
C LEU A 39 -2.89 -12.40 10.52
N PRO A 40 -2.33 -12.04 11.69
CA PRO A 40 -3.15 -11.79 12.86
C PRO A 40 -4.12 -10.62 12.59
N ALA A 41 -5.35 -10.74 13.08
CA ALA A 41 -6.36 -9.71 12.87
C ALA A 41 -6.10 -8.40 13.62
N GLY A 42 -5.16 -8.37 14.58
CA GLY A 42 -4.94 -7.27 15.51
C GLY A 42 -6.04 -7.17 16.59
N PRO A 43 -6.03 -6.11 17.43
CA PRO A 43 -7.00 -5.95 18.51
C PRO A 43 -8.26 -5.14 18.13
N GLY A 44 -8.17 -4.22 17.16
CA GLY A 44 -9.26 -3.31 16.74
C GLY A 44 -10.38 -3.92 15.85
N ASP A 45 -10.52 -3.39 14.63
CA ASP A 45 -11.55 -3.59 13.57
C ASP A 45 -12.86 -2.81 13.72
N GLY A 46 -13.12 -2.19 14.85
CA GLY A 46 -14.19 -1.21 14.96
C GLY A 46 -13.87 0.10 14.25
N CYS A 47 -14.81 1.05 14.29
CA CYS A 47 -14.52 2.42 13.88
C CYS A 47 -13.36 2.98 14.71
N VAL A 48 -12.51 3.80 14.10
CA VAL A 48 -11.51 4.60 14.79
C VAL A 48 -12.14 5.32 15.99
N THR A 49 -11.45 5.32 17.12
CA THR A 49 -12.00 5.81 18.41
C THR A 49 -11.60 7.23 18.79
N SER A 50 -10.53 7.76 18.19
CA SER A 50 -9.95 9.06 18.55
C SER A 50 -9.13 9.69 17.42
N GLY A 51 -8.75 10.95 17.61
CA GLY A 51 -7.95 11.75 16.68
C GLY A 51 -8.76 12.45 15.59
N PRO A 52 -8.09 13.17 14.67
CA PRO A 52 -8.73 14.10 13.73
C PRO A 52 -9.73 13.47 12.76
N PHE A 53 -9.58 12.17 12.48
CA PHE A 53 -10.39 11.44 11.50
C PHE A 53 -11.46 10.54 12.14
N VAL A 54 -11.75 10.69 13.43
CA VAL A 54 -12.79 9.91 14.13
C VAL A 54 -14.18 10.02 13.48
N ASN A 55 -14.50 11.18 12.91
CA ASN A 55 -15.76 11.44 12.19
C ASN A 55 -15.61 11.40 10.66
N MET A 56 -14.47 10.91 10.15
CA MET A 56 -14.28 10.74 8.71
C MET A 56 -15.24 9.68 8.18
N THR A 57 -15.86 9.98 7.03
CA THR A 57 -16.71 9.01 6.31
C THR A 57 -15.98 8.48 5.10
N VAL A 58 -15.85 7.15 5.02
CA VAL A 58 -15.39 6.42 3.84
C VAL A 58 -16.61 6.16 2.95
N ASN A 59 -16.63 6.71 1.74
CA ASN A 59 -17.83 6.75 0.88
C ASN A 59 -17.86 5.68 -0.23
N LEU A 60 -16.72 5.09 -0.60
CA LEU A 60 -16.60 4.14 -1.70
C LEU A 60 -16.19 2.74 -1.20
N GLY A 61 -16.36 1.74 -2.05
CA GLY A 61 -16.08 0.35 -1.71
C GLY A 61 -17.05 -0.22 -0.66
N PRO A 62 -16.69 -1.36 -0.03
CA PRO A 62 -15.52 -2.17 -0.31
C PRO A 62 -15.48 -2.73 -1.74
N ALA A 63 -14.28 -2.90 -2.29
CA ALA A 63 -14.06 -3.54 -3.59
C ALA A 63 -13.60 -4.98 -3.45
N GLN A 64 -12.66 -5.23 -2.53
CA GLN A 64 -12.16 -6.55 -2.19
C GLN A 64 -11.54 -6.49 -0.79
N LEU A 65 -12.36 -6.21 0.22
CA LEU A 65 -11.88 -6.06 1.59
C LEU A 65 -11.66 -7.44 2.21
N THR A 66 -10.41 -7.77 2.53
CA THR A 66 -10.08 -8.99 3.26
C THR A 66 -10.37 -8.80 4.74
N ALA A 67 -11.44 -9.43 5.23
CA ALA A 67 -11.88 -9.38 6.62
C ALA A 67 -11.41 -10.61 7.41
N PRO A 68 -11.25 -10.51 8.74
CA PRO A 68 -10.91 -11.63 9.61
C PRO A 68 -11.86 -12.82 9.48
N GLY A 69 -11.33 -14.03 9.59
CA GLY A 69 -12.10 -15.26 9.43
C GLY A 69 -12.26 -15.68 7.96
N ASN A 70 -11.23 -15.44 7.14
CA ASN A 70 -11.19 -15.81 5.72
C ASN A 70 -12.41 -15.33 4.92
N THR A 71 -12.82 -14.08 5.12
CA THR A 71 -13.99 -13.50 4.46
C THR A 71 -13.57 -12.36 3.56
N THR A 72 -14.17 -12.26 2.37
CA THR A 72 -14.03 -11.10 1.49
C THR A 72 -15.34 -10.32 1.46
N ILE A 73 -15.26 -9.01 1.70
CA ILE A 73 -16.42 -8.11 1.69
C ILE A 73 -16.35 -7.23 0.44
N VAL A 74 -17.47 -7.12 -0.27
CA VAL A 74 -17.64 -6.27 -1.45
C VAL A 74 -18.94 -5.49 -1.32
N ASN A 75 -18.98 -4.26 -1.81
CA ASN A 75 -20.22 -3.48 -1.87
C ASN A 75 -21.20 -4.13 -2.87
N PRO A 76 -22.38 -4.60 -2.42
CA PRO A 76 -23.35 -5.24 -3.31
C PRO A 76 -23.93 -4.30 -4.37
N GLU A 77 -23.90 -2.98 -4.14
CA GLU A 77 -24.37 -1.98 -5.11
C GLU A 77 -23.30 -1.59 -6.14
N GLY A 78 -22.08 -2.13 -6.00
CA GLY A 78 -20.93 -1.86 -6.86
C GLY A 78 -19.85 -1.04 -6.17
N VAL A 79 -18.59 -1.26 -6.56
CA VAL A 79 -17.42 -0.71 -5.86
C VAL A 79 -17.34 0.82 -5.88
N LEU A 80 -17.97 1.46 -6.87
CA LEU A 80 -18.06 2.92 -7.01
C LEU A 80 -19.41 3.50 -6.54
N ALA A 81 -20.34 2.67 -6.05
CA ALA A 81 -21.59 3.14 -5.49
C ALA A 81 -21.37 3.79 -4.12
N TYR A 82 -22.22 4.75 -3.78
CA TYR A 82 -22.16 5.48 -2.52
C TYR A 82 -22.49 4.56 -1.34
N ASN A 83 -21.51 4.32 -0.47
CA ASN A 83 -21.60 3.44 0.69
C ASN A 83 -20.90 4.07 1.92
N PRO A 84 -21.51 5.10 2.53
CA PRO A 84 -20.92 5.86 3.62
C PRO A 84 -20.80 5.01 4.89
N ARG A 85 -19.59 4.93 5.44
CA ARG A 85 -19.29 4.22 6.68
C ARG A 85 -18.09 4.85 7.40
N CYS A 86 -17.89 4.48 8.66
CA CYS A 86 -16.73 4.95 9.41
C CYS A 86 -15.41 4.34 8.88
N LEU A 87 -14.31 5.06 9.06
CA LEU A 87 -12.96 4.52 8.96
C LEU A 87 -12.74 3.48 10.08
N LYS A 88 -12.28 2.28 9.73
CA LYS A 88 -11.96 1.21 10.69
C LYS A 88 -10.47 0.89 10.65
N ARG A 89 -9.88 0.59 11.81
CA ARG A 89 -8.49 0.12 11.91
C ARG A 89 -8.34 -1.00 12.90
N SER A 90 -7.31 -1.80 12.71
CA SER A 90 -6.87 -2.82 13.66
C SER A 90 -5.35 -2.85 13.62
N LEU A 91 -4.73 -1.93 14.35
CA LEU A 91 -3.28 -1.73 14.30
C LEU A 91 -2.55 -3.00 14.77
N THR A 92 -1.73 -3.58 13.88
CA THR A 92 -1.17 -4.92 14.08
C THR A 92 0.35 -4.89 13.99
N ASP A 93 0.99 -4.74 15.16
CA ASP A 93 2.45 -4.63 15.28
C ASP A 93 3.19 -5.85 14.76
N GLU A 94 2.59 -7.03 14.86
CA GLU A 94 3.14 -8.30 14.40
C GLU A 94 3.38 -8.27 12.89
N ILE A 95 2.44 -7.73 12.11
CA ILE A 95 2.56 -7.59 10.65
C ILE A 95 3.68 -6.61 10.32
N ASN A 96 3.72 -5.45 11.00
CA ASN A 96 4.76 -4.46 10.77
C ASN A 96 6.16 -5.02 11.10
N ARG A 97 6.32 -5.72 12.23
CA ARG A 97 7.58 -6.37 12.62
C ARG A 97 7.99 -7.47 11.67
N ALA A 98 7.05 -8.22 11.09
CA ALA A 98 7.34 -9.31 10.16
C ALA A 98 7.83 -8.81 8.79
N PHE A 99 7.22 -7.75 8.25
CA PHE A 99 7.39 -7.40 6.83
C PHE A 99 7.95 -5.99 6.57
N ALA A 100 7.86 -5.08 7.53
CA ALA A 100 8.20 -3.65 7.34
C ALA A 100 9.14 -3.11 8.42
N ASN A 101 9.96 -3.98 9.02
CA ASN A 101 10.99 -3.57 9.97
C ASN A 101 12.25 -2.98 9.27
N ALA A 102 13.17 -2.43 10.05
CA ALA A 102 14.39 -1.81 9.51
C ALA A 102 15.27 -2.77 8.68
N SER A 103 15.32 -4.05 9.05
CA SER A 103 16.07 -5.07 8.29
C SER A 103 15.41 -5.36 6.94
N ALA A 104 14.08 -5.42 6.88
CA ALA A 104 13.34 -5.59 5.62
C ALA A 104 13.53 -4.38 4.68
N ILE A 105 13.56 -3.16 5.23
CA ILE A 105 13.86 -1.95 4.47
C ILE A 105 15.30 -1.97 3.95
N LEU A 106 16.27 -2.33 4.79
CA LEU A 106 17.67 -2.42 4.38
C LEU A 106 17.84 -3.44 3.26
N ASP A 107 17.28 -4.64 3.42
CA ASP A 107 17.32 -5.71 2.43
C ASP A 107 16.72 -5.26 1.09
N LEU A 108 15.58 -4.58 1.12
CA LEU A 108 14.97 -3.99 -0.09
C LEU A 108 15.88 -2.97 -0.78
N LEU A 109 16.66 -2.20 -0.03
CA LEU A 109 17.53 -1.16 -0.59
C LEU A 109 18.85 -1.71 -1.14
N THR A 110 19.30 -2.87 -0.67
CA THR A 110 20.66 -3.38 -0.98
C THR A 110 20.69 -4.64 -1.83
N THR A 111 19.62 -5.43 -1.84
CA THR A 111 19.59 -6.76 -2.47
C THR A 111 19.12 -6.74 -3.93
N PRO A 112 18.11 -5.95 -4.33
CA PRO A 112 17.67 -5.89 -5.73
C PRO A 112 18.69 -5.31 -6.70
N ASP A 113 19.00 -6.06 -7.75
CA ASP A 113 19.93 -5.65 -8.81
C ASP A 113 19.28 -4.71 -9.83
N ASN A 114 17.99 -4.87 -10.08
CA ASN A 114 17.24 -4.12 -11.09
C ASN A 114 15.83 -3.74 -10.58
N VAL A 115 15.11 -2.92 -11.34
CA VAL A 115 13.81 -2.38 -10.94
C VAL A 115 12.72 -3.45 -10.83
N TYR A 116 12.82 -4.54 -11.58
CA TYR A 116 11.89 -5.66 -11.47
C TYR A 116 12.04 -6.36 -10.11
N ASP A 117 13.26 -6.68 -9.72
CA ASP A 117 13.52 -7.31 -8.41
C ASP A 117 13.12 -6.36 -7.27
N PHE A 118 13.40 -5.06 -7.42
CA PHE A 118 13.06 -4.04 -6.42
C PHE A 118 11.55 -3.95 -6.23
N GLN A 119 10.78 -3.77 -7.31
CA GLN A 119 9.33 -3.65 -7.22
C GLN A 119 8.67 -4.93 -6.72
N MET A 120 9.18 -6.11 -7.11
CA MET A 120 8.63 -7.40 -6.70
C MET A 120 8.92 -7.68 -5.23
N GLN A 121 10.12 -7.37 -4.74
CA GLN A 121 10.45 -7.51 -3.31
C GLN A 121 9.66 -6.50 -2.45
N MET A 122 9.51 -5.26 -2.92
CA MET A 122 8.72 -4.23 -2.23
C MET A 122 7.26 -4.64 -2.06
N GLN A 123 6.65 -5.21 -3.11
CA GLN A 123 5.23 -5.59 -3.14
C GLN A 123 4.96 -7.00 -2.58
N GLY A 124 6.01 -7.81 -2.40
CA GLY A 124 5.92 -9.20 -1.99
C GLY A 124 5.96 -10.15 -3.20
N VAL A 125 7.01 -10.97 -3.28
CA VAL A 125 7.15 -11.95 -4.35
C VAL A 125 6.08 -13.04 -4.17
N PRO A 126 5.20 -13.29 -5.16
CA PRO A 126 4.15 -14.28 -5.04
C PRO A 126 4.70 -15.68 -4.69
N GLY A 127 4.10 -16.31 -3.67
CA GLY A 127 4.53 -17.63 -3.19
C GLY A 127 5.70 -17.64 -2.21
N SER A 128 6.33 -16.48 -1.93
CA SER A 128 7.43 -16.38 -0.96
C SER A 128 6.99 -16.43 0.51
N GLY A 129 5.69 -16.25 0.78
CA GLY A 129 5.16 -16.03 2.13
C GLY A 129 5.45 -14.63 2.68
N ASN A 130 6.02 -13.74 1.87
CA ASN A 130 6.35 -12.36 2.24
C ASN A 130 5.51 -11.38 1.40
N ILE A 131 4.86 -10.42 2.06
CA ILE A 131 4.03 -9.38 1.43
C ILE A 131 4.78 -8.06 1.19
N GLY A 132 6.09 -8.06 1.43
CA GLY A 132 6.97 -6.90 1.26
C GLY A 132 6.65 -5.74 2.22
N VAL A 133 7.48 -4.70 2.16
CA VAL A 133 7.27 -3.50 2.98
C VAL A 133 5.99 -2.74 2.60
N HIS A 134 5.54 -2.86 1.34
CA HIS A 134 4.30 -2.28 0.84
C HIS A 134 3.09 -2.99 1.44
N GLY A 135 2.98 -4.31 1.27
CA GLY A 135 1.89 -5.07 1.88
C GLY A 135 1.94 -5.00 3.41
N GLY A 136 3.13 -5.11 4.01
CA GLY A 136 3.33 -4.97 5.45
C GLY A 136 2.82 -3.65 6.00
N GLY A 137 3.03 -2.54 5.28
CA GLY A 137 2.50 -1.23 5.63
C GLY A 137 0.98 -1.18 5.62
N HIS A 138 0.34 -1.60 4.52
CA HIS A 138 -1.13 -1.61 4.39
C HIS A 138 -1.79 -2.52 5.41
N TYR A 139 -1.41 -3.81 5.45
CA TYR A 139 -2.10 -4.79 6.28
C TYR A 139 -1.89 -4.58 7.78
N ALA A 140 -0.82 -3.89 8.19
CA ALA A 140 -0.61 -3.50 9.58
C ALA A 140 -1.56 -2.39 10.07
N MET A 141 -2.16 -1.61 9.16
CA MET A 141 -3.23 -0.65 9.51
C MET A 141 -4.54 -1.38 9.86
N GLY A 142 -4.77 -2.53 9.22
CA GLY A 142 -5.96 -3.35 9.38
C GLY A 142 -7.24 -2.64 8.96
N GLY A 143 -8.39 -3.18 9.38
CA GLY A 143 -9.69 -2.55 9.19
C GLY A 143 -10.08 -2.26 7.73
N ASP A 144 -10.83 -1.18 7.55
CA ASP A 144 -11.50 -0.78 6.30
C ASP A 144 -11.27 0.73 6.09
N PRO A 145 -10.57 1.13 5.02
CA PRO A 145 -10.20 0.31 3.85
C PRO A 145 -8.76 -0.25 3.88
N GLY A 146 -8.06 -0.27 5.02
CA GLY A 146 -6.65 -0.67 5.08
C GLY A 146 -6.32 -2.08 4.56
N ARG A 147 -7.30 -3.00 4.55
CA ARG A 147 -7.18 -4.35 3.96
C ARG A 147 -7.82 -4.50 2.58
N ASP A 148 -8.17 -3.40 1.93
CA ASP A 148 -8.75 -3.38 0.58
C ASP A 148 -7.76 -2.73 -0.38
N VAL A 149 -7.17 -3.52 -1.28
CA VAL A 149 -6.12 -3.05 -2.19
C VAL A 149 -6.58 -1.94 -3.14
N PHE A 150 -7.87 -1.86 -3.46
CA PHE A 150 -8.41 -0.85 -4.37
C PHE A 150 -8.83 0.43 -3.64
N VAL A 151 -9.29 0.28 -2.40
CA VAL A 151 -9.91 1.37 -1.63
C VAL A 151 -8.98 1.88 -0.54
N SER A 152 -7.78 1.33 -0.39
CA SER A 152 -6.76 1.75 0.58
C SER A 152 -6.50 3.27 0.65
N PRO A 153 -6.60 4.08 -0.43
CA PRO A 153 -6.50 5.54 -0.32
C PRO A 153 -7.58 6.21 0.54
N GLY A 154 -8.66 5.49 0.87
CA GLY A 154 -9.68 5.96 1.82
C GLY A 154 -9.23 5.98 3.28
N ASP A 155 -8.07 5.38 3.61
CA ASP A 155 -7.39 5.62 4.88
C ASP A 155 -6.36 6.76 4.71
N PRO A 156 -6.40 7.84 5.52
CA PRO A 156 -5.41 8.93 5.46
C PRO A 156 -3.94 8.50 5.60
N LEU A 157 -3.69 7.34 6.23
CA LEU A 157 -2.34 6.77 6.35
C LEU A 157 -1.76 6.34 5.01
N PHE A 158 -2.58 6.10 3.99
CA PHE A 158 -2.14 5.75 2.65
C PHE A 158 -1.06 6.72 2.15
N TYR A 159 -1.28 8.02 2.34
CA TYR A 159 -0.38 9.05 1.83
C TYR A 159 0.97 9.06 2.56
N LEU A 160 0.99 8.84 3.86
CA LEU A 160 2.24 8.74 4.64
C LEU A 160 2.98 7.44 4.30
N HIS A 161 2.26 6.34 4.15
CA HIS A 161 2.83 5.07 3.73
C HIS A 161 3.47 5.18 2.34
N HIS A 162 2.74 5.70 1.35
CA HIS A 162 3.24 5.86 -0.02
C HIS A 162 4.32 6.93 -0.14
N SER A 163 4.33 7.95 0.72
CA SER A 163 5.48 8.87 0.82
C SER A 163 6.76 8.13 1.25
N ASN A 164 6.66 7.14 2.14
CA ASN A 164 7.82 6.33 2.53
C ASN A 164 8.17 5.26 1.48
N ILE A 165 7.19 4.75 0.73
CA ILE A 165 7.42 3.89 -0.45
C ILE A 165 8.23 4.65 -1.50
N ASP A 166 7.79 5.86 -1.86
CA ASP A 166 8.50 6.73 -2.80
C ASP A 166 9.90 7.09 -2.28
N ARG A 167 10.04 7.41 -0.98
CA ARG A 167 11.35 7.61 -0.36
C ARG A 167 12.29 6.42 -0.52
N MET A 168 11.80 5.18 -0.30
CA MET A 168 12.63 3.98 -0.47
C MET A 168 13.01 3.76 -1.93
N TRP A 169 12.08 4.01 -2.87
CA TRP A 169 12.38 3.94 -4.30
C TRP A 169 13.41 4.99 -4.71
N TRP A 170 13.23 6.24 -4.29
CA TRP A 170 14.17 7.34 -4.47
C TRP A 170 15.56 6.99 -3.92
N MET A 171 15.64 6.47 -2.68
CA MET A 171 16.90 6.03 -2.09
C MET A 171 17.59 4.94 -2.92
N TRP A 172 16.85 3.97 -3.45
CA TRP A 172 17.39 2.92 -4.32
C TRP A 172 17.86 3.47 -5.66
N GLN A 173 17.11 4.38 -6.27
CA GLN A 173 17.48 5.06 -7.51
C GLN A 173 18.76 5.89 -7.37
N MET A 174 18.92 6.59 -6.24
CA MET A 174 20.07 7.45 -5.97
C MET A 174 21.40 6.69 -5.83
N GLN A 175 21.39 5.37 -5.63
CA GLN A 175 22.60 4.55 -5.59
C GLN A 175 23.25 4.36 -6.97
N ASP A 176 22.45 4.38 -8.05
CA ASP A 176 22.93 4.35 -9.44
C ASP A 176 21.91 5.03 -10.36
N THR A 177 21.91 6.36 -10.36
CA THR A 177 20.95 7.16 -11.13
C THR A 177 21.04 6.91 -12.65
N ALA A 178 22.20 6.47 -13.15
CA ALA A 178 22.42 6.28 -14.57
C ALA A 178 21.57 5.13 -15.14
N THR A 179 21.36 4.08 -14.35
CA THR A 179 20.60 2.88 -14.75
C THR A 179 19.23 2.78 -14.08
N ARG A 180 19.06 3.36 -12.89
CA ARG A 180 17.85 3.21 -12.05
C ARG A 180 16.85 4.37 -12.16
N ALA A 181 17.28 5.55 -12.59
CA ALA A 181 16.45 6.76 -12.61
C ALA A 181 16.16 7.32 -14.01
N GLN A 182 16.60 6.62 -15.07
CA GLN A 182 16.38 7.05 -16.45
C GLN A 182 16.52 5.90 -17.44
N GLY A 183 15.88 6.04 -18.60
CA GLY A 183 15.96 5.08 -19.71
C GLY A 183 15.18 3.79 -19.46
N GLU A 184 15.22 2.88 -20.43
CA GLU A 184 14.39 1.66 -20.43
C GLU A 184 14.69 0.69 -19.27
N THR A 185 15.88 0.76 -18.66
CA THR A 185 16.23 -0.07 -17.50
C THR A 185 15.58 0.38 -16.19
N SER A 186 14.97 1.57 -16.17
CA SER A 186 14.29 2.13 -15.00
C SER A 186 12.83 1.68 -14.86
N VAL A 187 12.32 0.91 -15.83
CA VAL A 187 10.96 0.33 -15.81
C VAL A 187 11.01 -1.17 -16.13
N ALA A 188 10.08 -1.94 -15.57
CA ALA A 188 9.93 -3.35 -15.90
C ALA A 188 8.50 -3.84 -15.65
N GLY A 189 8.14 -4.94 -16.30
CA GLY A 189 6.81 -5.56 -16.20
C GLY A 189 5.89 -5.17 -17.35
N THR A 190 4.60 -5.32 -17.14
CA THR A 190 3.56 -5.18 -18.16
C THR A 190 2.42 -4.28 -17.67
N ASN A 191 1.58 -3.82 -18.58
CA ASN A 191 0.47 -2.90 -18.29
C ASN A 191 -0.77 -3.55 -17.64
N THR A 192 -0.66 -4.79 -17.15
CA THR A 192 -1.71 -5.54 -16.47
C THR A 192 -1.17 -6.25 -15.24
N PHE A 193 -1.98 -6.33 -14.19
CA PHE A 193 -1.62 -6.94 -12.91
C PHE A 193 -1.22 -8.41 -13.08
N PHE A 194 0.00 -8.78 -12.66
CA PHE A 194 0.63 -10.09 -12.94
C PHE A 194 0.61 -10.53 -14.40
N ASN A 195 0.55 -9.58 -15.34
CA ASN A 195 0.36 -9.83 -16.76
C ASN A 195 -0.90 -10.66 -17.05
N GLN A 196 -1.99 -10.41 -16.30
CA GLN A 196 -3.28 -11.09 -16.44
C GLN A 196 -4.42 -10.07 -16.68
N PRO A 197 -5.03 -10.06 -17.88
CA PRO A 197 -4.61 -10.78 -19.09
C PRO A 197 -3.25 -10.29 -19.62
N PRO A 198 -2.56 -11.03 -20.50
CA PRO A 198 -1.30 -10.59 -21.06
C PRO A 198 -1.39 -9.23 -21.77
N SER A 199 -0.40 -8.36 -21.56
CA SER A 199 -0.30 -7.05 -22.18
C SER A 199 1.14 -6.74 -22.63
N ALA A 200 1.33 -5.60 -23.29
CA ALA A 200 2.65 -5.15 -23.72
C ALA A 200 3.55 -4.85 -22.50
N ASN A 201 4.86 -5.00 -22.69
CA ASN A 201 5.84 -4.55 -21.72
C ASN A 201 5.71 -3.03 -21.53
N THR A 202 5.80 -2.59 -20.29
CA THR A 202 5.78 -1.16 -19.95
C THR A 202 7.08 -0.52 -20.43
N THR A 203 6.96 0.64 -21.08
CA THR A 203 8.10 1.47 -21.52
C THR A 203 8.03 2.84 -20.87
N VAL A 204 9.14 3.58 -20.88
CA VAL A 204 9.16 4.95 -20.34
C VAL A 204 8.28 5.94 -21.14
N GLU A 205 7.83 5.54 -22.32
CA GLU A 205 6.93 6.30 -23.18
C GLU A 205 5.44 6.09 -22.86
N ASP A 206 5.09 5.06 -22.09
CA ASP A 206 3.71 4.79 -21.68
C ASP A 206 3.17 5.90 -20.76
N TYR A 207 1.85 6.08 -20.78
CA TYR A 207 1.17 7.13 -20.03
C TYR A 207 0.57 6.60 -18.73
N VAL A 208 0.83 7.32 -17.64
CA VAL A 208 0.09 7.22 -16.39
C VAL A 208 -1.10 8.17 -16.44
N GLN A 209 -2.28 7.66 -16.05
CA GLN A 209 -3.53 8.42 -16.03
C GLN A 209 -4.07 8.50 -14.61
N TYR A 210 -4.66 9.64 -14.27
CA TYR A 210 -5.23 9.90 -12.95
C TYR A 210 -6.75 10.17 -13.00
N GLY A 211 -7.37 10.00 -14.17
CA GLY A 211 -8.79 10.25 -14.38
C GLY A 211 -9.19 11.67 -13.96
N TYR A 212 -10.23 11.77 -13.12
CA TYR A 212 -10.73 13.05 -12.60
C TYR A 212 -10.02 13.51 -11.32
N ALA A 213 -9.06 12.75 -10.80
CA ALA A 213 -8.42 13.05 -9.52
C ALA A 213 -7.37 14.18 -9.64
N ALA A 214 -6.55 14.18 -10.69
CA ALA A 214 -5.45 15.13 -10.83
C ALA A 214 -4.93 15.24 -12.26
N GLY A 215 -4.61 16.46 -12.73
CA GLY A 215 -3.76 16.73 -13.90
C GLY A 215 -4.11 16.04 -15.24
N PRO A 216 -3.39 16.37 -16.33
CA PRO A 216 -3.43 15.58 -17.56
C PRO A 216 -2.61 14.28 -17.41
N PRO A 217 -2.82 13.27 -18.26
CA PRO A 217 -1.93 12.12 -18.38
C PRO A 217 -0.46 12.54 -18.57
N ARG A 218 0.47 11.77 -18.01
CA ARG A 218 1.93 12.01 -18.09
C ARG A 218 2.66 10.78 -18.55
N GLN A 219 3.73 10.95 -19.33
CA GLN A 219 4.58 9.83 -19.70
C GLN A 219 5.42 9.39 -18.49
N ILE A 220 5.72 8.08 -18.37
CA ILE A 220 6.51 7.56 -17.25
C ILE A 220 7.88 8.25 -17.16
N LYS A 221 8.53 8.56 -18.28
CA LYS A 221 9.82 9.28 -18.29
C LYS A 221 9.79 10.66 -17.60
N GLU A 222 8.63 11.32 -17.55
CA GLU A 222 8.45 12.59 -16.83
C GLU A 222 8.37 12.40 -15.31
N LEU A 223 8.17 11.16 -14.85
CA LEU A 223 7.85 10.83 -13.46
C LEU A 223 8.98 10.09 -12.72
N LEU A 224 10.08 9.73 -13.40
CA LEU A 224 11.16 8.91 -12.85
C LEU A 224 12.05 9.63 -11.84
N LYS A 225 12.05 10.97 -11.83
CA LYS A 225 12.96 11.79 -11.03
C LYS A 225 12.20 12.83 -10.24
N THR A 226 12.44 12.89 -8.94
CA THR A 226 11.75 13.80 -8.01
C THR A 226 12.09 15.29 -8.22
N THR A 227 13.04 15.61 -9.10
CA THR A 227 13.52 16.97 -9.41
C THR A 227 13.43 17.34 -10.89
N GLU A 228 12.76 16.53 -11.70
CA GLU A 228 12.47 16.80 -13.11
C GLU A 228 10.96 16.67 -13.39
N GLY A 229 10.54 17.04 -14.60
CA GLY A 229 9.13 16.96 -15.00
C GLY A 229 8.22 17.81 -14.10
N PRO A 230 7.13 17.25 -13.54
CA PRO A 230 6.24 17.98 -12.64
C PRO A 230 6.76 18.07 -11.19
N PHE A 231 7.92 17.48 -10.89
CA PHE A 231 8.42 17.33 -9.52
C PHE A 231 9.60 18.24 -9.21
N CYS A 232 9.66 18.72 -7.97
CA CYS A 232 10.78 19.49 -7.43
C CYS A 232 10.88 19.28 -5.91
N TYR A 233 11.14 18.05 -5.48
CA TYR A 233 11.24 17.67 -4.08
C TYR A 233 12.36 16.65 -3.83
N THR A 234 12.76 16.54 -2.56
CA THR A 234 13.73 15.55 -2.06
C THR A 234 13.27 15.05 -0.70
N TYR A 235 13.78 13.89 -0.27
CA TYR A 235 13.62 13.39 1.09
C TYR A 235 14.84 13.73 1.94
N ALA A 236 14.58 14.08 3.21
CA ALA A 236 15.62 14.29 4.22
C ALA A 236 15.91 13.01 5.03
#